data_AF-A0A1W9Q2D6-F1
#
_entry.id   AF-A0A1W9Q2D6-F1
#
_cell.length_a   1.000
_cell.length_b   1.000
_cell.length_c   1.000
_cell.angle_alpha   90.00
_cell.angle_beta   90.00
_cell.angle_gamma   90.00
#
_symmetry.space_group_name_H-M   'P 1'
#
loop_
_entity.id
_entity.type
_entity.pdbx_description
1 polymer ?
#
loop_
_entity_poly.entity_id
_entity_poly.type
_entity_poly.pdbx_seq_one_letter_code
_entity_poly.pdbx_strand_id
1 'polypeptide(L)'
;MPKKTMLILLVGLVTSLGCFSNDLNVKIRFDQINGLKSGEKVLFEENEIGQVTDIFYEKEGTYLVDVTIRSDFRNAVTDHSRFCIVDDPVDPLRRAVEMIALKRKGRPLEDGAVVRGHTRLGVLIEKTEDDVSKAMGDLKERLGRFSEDMKEVPENEEIKRLQKDMDLLLEEMKRSGAAFRDKVQKDIVPQIQKQIEDLKKRLRDLGREKEAEPLETRMDQMRRI
;
A
#
# COMPACT_ATOMS: atom_id res chain seq x y z
N MET A 1 -63.74 -28.13 -49.35
CA MET A 1 -63.91 -28.58 -47.95
C MET A 1 -62.56 -28.52 -47.25
N PRO A 2 -62.49 -28.05 -45.99
CA PRO A 2 -61.25 -27.56 -45.36
C PRO A 2 -60.53 -28.64 -44.53
N LYS A 3 -59.22 -28.48 -44.30
CA LYS A 3 -58.65 -28.38 -42.94
C LYS A 3 -57.17 -27.97 -42.98
N LYS A 4 -56.90 -26.90 -42.24
CA LYS A 4 -55.60 -26.34 -41.86
C LYS A 4 -54.87 -27.33 -40.94
N THR A 5 -53.55 -27.44 -41.07
CA THR A 5 -52.64 -27.45 -39.91
C THR A 5 -51.26 -26.98 -40.32
N MET A 6 -51.03 -25.72 -39.96
CA MET A 6 -49.80 -24.96 -39.79
C MET A 6 -48.72 -25.77 -39.05
N LEU A 7 -47.54 -25.94 -39.65
CA LEU A 7 -46.34 -26.45 -38.99
C LEU A 7 -45.38 -25.28 -38.76
N ILE A 8 -45.21 -24.92 -37.49
CA ILE A 8 -44.45 -23.77 -37.02
C ILE A 8 -42.95 -24.08 -37.03
N LEU A 9 -42.21 -23.15 -37.62
CA LEU A 9 -40.77 -22.97 -37.59
C LEU A 9 -40.29 -22.78 -36.14
N LEU A 10 -39.45 -23.68 -35.62
CA LEU A 10 -38.75 -23.47 -34.34
C LEU A 10 -37.25 -23.27 -34.60
N VAL A 11 -36.89 -22.05 -34.99
CA VAL A 11 -35.51 -21.57 -34.96
C VAL A 11 -35.16 -21.38 -33.49
N GLY A 12 -34.34 -22.29 -32.96
CA GLY A 12 -33.77 -22.18 -31.63
C GLY A 12 -32.84 -20.98 -31.56
N LEU A 13 -33.38 -19.85 -31.12
CA LEU A 13 -32.60 -18.69 -30.70
C LEU A 13 -31.90 -19.04 -29.39
N VAL A 14 -30.68 -19.58 -29.49
CA VAL A 14 -29.74 -19.65 -28.36
C VAL A 14 -29.33 -18.21 -28.08
N THR A 15 -30.11 -17.52 -27.24
CA THR A 15 -29.68 -16.26 -26.65
C THR A 15 -28.56 -16.60 -25.68
N SER A 16 -27.32 -16.28 -26.07
CA SER A 16 -26.25 -16.08 -25.11
C SER A 16 -26.72 -15.03 -24.11
N LEU A 17 -27.13 -15.47 -22.93
CA LEU A 17 -27.11 -14.65 -21.73
C LEU A 17 -25.65 -14.23 -21.55
N GLY A 18 -25.29 -13.10 -22.15
CA GLY A 18 -24.09 -12.39 -21.74
C GLY A 18 -24.26 -12.12 -20.26
N CYS A 19 -23.41 -12.71 -19.43
CA CYS A 19 -23.20 -12.26 -18.08
C CYS A 19 -22.87 -10.77 -18.16
N PHE A 20 -23.85 -9.91 -17.87
CA PHE A 20 -23.57 -8.53 -17.51
C PHE A 20 -22.87 -8.58 -16.16
N SER A 21 -21.55 -8.77 -16.17
CA SER A 21 -20.74 -8.61 -14.97
C SER A 21 -20.78 -7.13 -14.61
N ASN A 22 -21.61 -6.78 -13.62
CA ASN A 22 -21.69 -5.43 -13.05
C ASN A 22 -20.53 -5.20 -12.07
N ASP A 23 -19.32 -5.50 -12.53
CA ASP A 23 -18.10 -5.34 -11.77
C ASP A 23 -17.87 -3.85 -11.50
N LEU A 24 -17.16 -3.55 -10.41
CA LEU A 24 -16.86 -2.19 -10.01
C LEU A 24 -15.45 -1.84 -10.48
N ASN A 25 -15.36 -0.81 -11.33
CA ASN A 25 -14.09 -0.22 -11.73
C ASN A 25 -13.71 0.88 -10.75
N VAL A 26 -12.49 0.84 -10.23
CA VAL A 26 -11.93 1.87 -9.34
C VAL A 26 -10.57 2.29 -9.88
N LYS A 27 -10.27 3.58 -9.81
CA LYS A 27 -8.96 4.14 -10.18
C LYS A 27 -8.24 4.56 -8.92
N ILE A 28 -7.09 3.97 -8.63
CA ILE A 28 -6.34 4.19 -7.40
C ILE A 28 -5.07 4.96 -7.74
N ARG A 29 -4.91 6.16 -7.18
CA ARG A 29 -3.72 6.98 -7.36
C ARG A 29 -2.68 6.68 -6.28
N PHE A 30 -1.53 6.14 -6.67
CA PHE A 30 -0.38 5.90 -5.80
C PHE A 30 0.77 6.85 -6.12
N ASP A 31 1.56 7.21 -5.11
CA ASP A 31 2.82 7.94 -5.32
C ASP A 31 3.95 7.03 -5.81
N GLN A 32 3.87 5.73 -5.50
CA GLN A 32 4.84 4.71 -5.91
C GLN A 32 4.14 3.41 -6.28
N ILE A 33 4.62 2.74 -7.33
CA ILE A 33 4.02 1.50 -7.84
C ILE A 33 4.59 0.23 -7.18
N ASN A 34 5.77 0.32 -6.56
CA ASN A 34 6.40 -0.76 -5.80
C ASN A 34 6.44 -2.12 -6.51
N GLY A 35 6.64 -2.12 -7.83
CA GLY A 35 6.72 -3.34 -8.65
C GLY A 35 5.38 -3.98 -9.00
N LEU A 36 4.25 -3.34 -8.68
CA LEU A 36 2.92 -3.78 -9.11
C LEU A 36 2.82 -3.76 -10.64
N LYS A 37 2.12 -4.76 -11.19
CA LYS A 37 1.93 -4.95 -12.63
C LYS A 37 0.45 -5.17 -12.95
N SER A 38 0.06 -4.93 -14.20
CA SER A 38 -1.23 -5.40 -14.71
C SER A 38 -1.35 -6.91 -14.56
N GLY A 39 -2.56 -7.38 -14.25
CA GLY A 39 -2.86 -8.78 -13.98
C GLY A 39 -2.67 -9.21 -12.53
N GLU A 40 -2.08 -8.36 -11.67
CA GLU A 40 -1.93 -8.64 -10.25
C GLU A 40 -3.26 -8.57 -9.49
N LYS A 41 -3.34 -9.29 -8.37
CA LYS A 41 -4.59 -9.47 -7.62
C LYS A 41 -4.99 -8.22 -6.84
N VAL A 42 -6.29 -8.04 -6.67
CA VAL A 42 -6.85 -7.20 -5.60
C VAL A 42 -7.37 -8.12 -4.50
N LEU A 43 -6.94 -7.89 -3.26
CA LEU A 43 -7.24 -8.73 -2.10
C LEU A 43 -8.13 -7.98 -1.11
N PHE A 44 -8.99 -8.70 -0.41
CA PHE A 44 -9.71 -8.23 0.78
C PHE A 44 -9.85 -9.38 1.77
N GLU A 45 -9.36 -9.18 2.99
CA GLU A 45 -9.32 -10.25 4.02
C GLU A 45 -8.70 -11.54 3.46
N GLU A 46 -7.55 -11.43 2.79
CA GLU A 46 -6.81 -12.52 2.10
C GLU A 46 -7.51 -13.16 0.89
N ASN A 47 -8.75 -12.79 0.60
CA ASN A 47 -9.47 -13.29 -0.56
C ASN A 47 -9.19 -12.43 -1.78
N GLU A 48 -8.93 -13.06 -2.93
CA GLU A 48 -8.91 -12.34 -4.20
C GLU A 48 -10.32 -11.85 -4.53
N ILE A 49 -10.50 -10.54 -4.69
CA ILE A 49 -11.78 -9.89 -4.99
C ILE A 49 -11.80 -9.20 -6.35
N GLY A 50 -10.67 -9.14 -7.04
CA GLY A 50 -10.52 -8.40 -8.29
C GLY A 50 -9.11 -8.46 -8.85
N GLN A 51 -8.85 -7.63 -9.84
CA GLN A 51 -7.59 -7.61 -10.56
C GLN A 51 -7.20 -6.18 -10.96
N VAL A 52 -5.89 -5.92 -10.99
CA VAL A 52 -5.30 -4.74 -11.60
C VAL A 52 -5.38 -4.88 -13.12
N THR A 53 -6.09 -4.00 -13.79
CA THR A 53 -6.27 -4.05 -15.24
C THR A 53 -5.19 -3.26 -15.96
N ASP A 54 -4.93 -2.03 -15.53
CA ASP A 54 -3.95 -1.13 -16.16
C ASP A 54 -3.23 -0.25 -15.14
N ILE A 55 -2.06 0.25 -15.54
CA ILE A 55 -1.24 1.17 -14.74
C ILE A 55 -0.74 2.29 -15.66
N PHE A 56 -1.07 3.54 -15.31
CA PHE A 56 -0.68 4.74 -16.06
C PHE A 56 0.23 5.63 -15.21
N TYR A 57 1.33 6.11 -15.78
CA TYR A 57 2.15 7.14 -15.15
C TYR A 57 1.59 8.53 -15.46
N GLU A 58 1.26 9.31 -14.43
CA GLU A 58 0.75 10.68 -14.54
C GLU A 58 1.90 11.71 -14.50
N LYS A 59 1.67 12.92 -15.03
CA LYS A 59 2.70 13.96 -15.24
C LYS A 59 3.31 14.56 -13.95
N GLU A 60 2.99 14.04 -12.78
CA GLU A 60 3.42 14.56 -11.47
C GLU A 60 4.18 13.54 -10.62
N GLY A 61 4.59 12.41 -11.21
CA GLY A 61 5.29 11.35 -10.48
C GLY A 61 4.37 10.35 -9.79
N THR A 62 3.06 10.48 -9.98
CA THR A 62 2.05 9.53 -9.48
C THR A 62 1.68 8.48 -10.53
N TYR A 63 1.10 7.39 -10.06
CA TYR A 63 0.60 6.29 -10.86
C TYR A 63 -0.90 6.17 -10.66
N LEU A 64 -1.66 6.15 -11.74
CA LEU A 64 -3.08 5.82 -11.73
C LEU A 64 -3.25 4.35 -12.07
N VAL A 65 -3.71 3.57 -11.11
CA VAL A 65 -3.90 2.11 -11.22
C VAL A 65 -5.38 1.84 -11.40
N ASP A 66 -5.74 1.26 -12.53
CA ASP A 66 -7.10 0.81 -12.78
C ASP A 66 -7.27 -0.59 -12.21
N VAL A 67 -8.33 -0.79 -11.43
CA VAL A 67 -8.70 -2.09 -10.88
C VAL A 67 -10.16 -2.40 -11.16
N THR A 68 -10.43 -3.67 -11.41
CA THR A 68 -11.78 -4.21 -11.53
C THR A 68 -12.05 -5.13 -10.35
N ILE A 69 -13.11 -4.83 -9.60
CA ILE A 69 -13.58 -5.59 -8.45
C ILE A 69 -14.81 -6.39 -8.85
N ARG A 70 -14.83 -7.69 -8.54
CA ARG A 70 -15.95 -8.57 -8.84
C ARG A 70 -17.23 -8.05 -8.17
N SER A 71 -18.34 -8.11 -8.90
CA SER A 71 -19.65 -7.60 -8.48
C SER A 71 -20.09 -8.03 -7.07
N ASP A 72 -19.79 -9.26 -6.64
CA ASP A 72 -20.08 -9.78 -5.30
C ASP A 72 -19.47 -8.95 -4.15
N PHE A 73 -18.36 -8.24 -4.42
CA PHE A 73 -17.62 -7.43 -3.45
C PHE A 73 -17.91 -5.93 -3.58
N ARG A 74 -18.71 -5.51 -4.58
CA ARG A 74 -18.98 -4.09 -4.86
C ARG A 74 -19.47 -3.32 -3.63
N ASN A 75 -20.33 -3.93 -2.80
CA ASN A 75 -20.87 -3.29 -1.60
C ASN A 75 -19.87 -3.19 -0.43
N ALA A 76 -18.79 -3.98 -0.45
CA ALA A 76 -17.72 -3.91 0.54
C ALA A 76 -16.73 -2.76 0.24
N VAL A 77 -16.68 -2.31 -1.02
CA VAL A 77 -15.83 -1.20 -1.44
C VAL A 77 -16.54 0.13 -1.19
N THR A 78 -16.10 0.89 -0.20
CA THR A 78 -16.77 2.11 0.28
C THR A 78 -15.83 3.31 0.39
N ASP A 79 -16.38 4.48 0.74
CA ASP A 79 -15.60 5.67 1.10
C ASP A 79 -14.66 5.49 2.33
N HIS A 80 -14.83 4.38 3.07
CA HIS A 80 -13.94 3.95 4.15
C HIS A 80 -12.96 2.83 3.76
N SER A 81 -12.90 2.47 2.48
CA SER A 81 -11.88 1.56 1.96
C SER A 81 -10.56 2.30 1.75
N ARG A 82 -9.46 1.65 2.12
CA ARG A 82 -8.09 2.07 1.83
C ARG A 82 -7.44 1.00 0.98
N PHE A 83 -6.56 1.40 0.08
CA PHE A 83 -5.90 0.50 -0.85
C PHE A 83 -4.39 0.62 -0.69
N CYS A 84 -3.70 -0.50 -0.48
CA CYS A 84 -2.26 -0.56 -0.28
C CYS A 84 -1.63 -1.54 -1.26
N ILE A 85 -0.43 -1.24 -1.74
CA ILE A 85 0.36 -2.22 -2.49
C ILE A 85 1.15 -3.06 -1.49
N VAL A 86 0.89 -4.37 -1.47
CA VAL A 86 1.52 -5.35 -0.56
C VAL A 86 2.20 -6.48 -1.35
N ASP A 87 2.97 -7.32 -0.67
CA ASP A 87 3.39 -8.61 -1.22
C ASP A 87 2.17 -9.54 -1.30
N ASP A 88 2.07 -10.36 -2.35
CA ASP A 88 1.01 -11.37 -2.43
C ASP A 88 1.27 -12.42 -1.33
N PRO A 89 0.29 -12.69 -0.44
CA PRO A 89 0.46 -13.63 0.66
C PRO A 89 0.70 -15.07 0.21
N VAL A 90 0.30 -15.42 -1.02
CA VAL A 90 0.51 -16.75 -1.63
C VAL A 90 1.84 -16.82 -2.38
N ASP A 91 2.27 -15.73 -3.02
CA ASP A 91 3.53 -15.65 -3.75
C ASP A 91 4.27 -14.33 -3.42
N PRO A 92 5.14 -14.32 -2.40
CA PRO A 92 5.82 -13.10 -1.94
C PRO A 92 6.75 -12.43 -2.97
N LEU A 93 7.01 -13.07 -4.12
CA LEU A 93 7.75 -12.45 -5.23
C LEU A 93 6.85 -11.56 -6.10
N ARG A 94 5.53 -11.67 -5.92
CA ARG A 94 4.51 -10.89 -6.61
C ARG A 94 3.91 -9.85 -5.70
N ARG A 95 3.28 -8.85 -6.32
CA ARG A 95 2.62 -7.75 -5.64
C ARG A 95 1.11 -7.91 -5.76
N ALA A 96 0.39 -7.36 -4.79
CA ALA A 96 -1.07 -7.27 -4.83
C ALA A 96 -1.53 -5.90 -4.34
N VAL A 97 -2.76 -5.53 -4.69
CA VAL A 97 -3.47 -4.41 -4.06
C VAL A 97 -4.34 -4.97 -2.95
N GLU A 98 -4.04 -4.66 -1.69
CA GLU A 98 -4.90 -5.01 -0.56
C GLU A 98 -5.89 -3.87 -0.30
N MET A 99 -7.19 -4.19 -0.28
CA MET A 99 -8.22 -3.34 0.28
C MET A 99 -8.31 -3.57 1.79
N ILE A 100 -8.34 -2.48 2.56
CA ILE A 100 -8.55 -2.48 4.01
C ILE A 100 -9.79 -1.64 4.30
N ALA A 101 -10.79 -2.24 4.96
CA ALA A 101 -11.99 -1.52 5.39
C ALA A 101 -11.77 -0.91 6.79
N LEU A 102 -11.73 0.43 6.89
CA LEU A 102 -11.59 1.12 8.18
C LEU A 102 -12.88 1.11 9.01
N LYS A 103 -14.05 1.00 8.34
CA LYS A 103 -15.36 0.89 8.99
C LYS A 103 -16.20 -0.18 8.31
N ARG A 104 -17.02 -0.88 9.09
CA ARG A 104 -17.92 -1.94 8.60
C ARG A 104 -19.04 -1.42 7.68
N LYS A 105 -19.33 -0.12 7.73
CA LYS A 105 -20.36 0.53 6.92
C LYS A 105 -19.78 1.81 6.34
N GLY A 106 -20.15 2.11 5.11
CA GLY A 106 -19.79 3.31 4.37
C GLY A 106 -20.69 3.46 3.16
N ARG A 107 -20.53 4.55 2.42
CA ARG A 107 -21.19 4.71 1.13
C ARG A 107 -20.41 3.92 0.08
N PRO A 108 -21.05 3.00 -0.65
CA PRO A 108 -20.37 2.27 -1.72
C PRO A 108 -19.75 3.24 -2.73
N LEU A 109 -18.58 2.89 -3.26
CA LEU A 109 -17.98 3.69 -4.32
C LEU A 109 -18.80 3.57 -5.62
N GLU A 110 -18.84 4.67 -6.37
CA GLU A 110 -19.40 4.69 -7.71
C GLU A 110 -18.45 4.02 -8.71
N ASP A 111 -19.00 3.56 -9.84
CA ASP A 111 -18.17 3.01 -10.90
C ASP A 111 -17.27 4.09 -11.51
N GLY A 112 -16.00 3.76 -11.70
CA GLY A 112 -14.97 4.70 -12.16
C GLY A 112 -14.46 5.67 -11.09
N ALA A 113 -14.84 5.48 -9.81
CA ALA A 113 -14.39 6.35 -8.73
C ALA A 113 -12.86 6.42 -8.66
N VAL A 114 -12.33 7.63 -8.48
CA VAL A 114 -10.90 7.88 -8.29
C VAL A 114 -10.62 8.03 -6.80
N VAL A 115 -9.79 7.16 -6.25
CA VAL A 115 -9.40 7.16 -4.84
C VAL A 115 -7.89 7.26 -4.68
N ARG A 116 -7.45 7.64 -3.48
CA ARG A 116 -6.03 7.69 -3.12
C ARG A 116 -5.57 6.33 -2.60
N GLY A 117 -4.43 5.86 -3.08
CA GLY A 117 -3.68 4.75 -2.53
C GLY A 117 -2.89 5.16 -1.29
N HIS A 118 -2.72 4.24 -0.35
CA HIS A 118 -2.10 4.48 0.95
C HIS A 118 -0.93 3.52 1.16
N THR A 119 0.05 3.92 1.95
CA THR A 119 1.03 2.98 2.49
C THR A 119 0.40 2.18 3.63
N ARG A 120 0.96 1.01 3.95
CA ARG A 120 0.45 0.20 5.06
C ARG A 120 0.55 0.94 6.40
N LEU A 121 1.61 1.73 6.59
CA LEU A 121 1.81 2.57 7.76
C LEU A 121 0.74 3.67 7.83
N GLY A 122 0.46 4.36 6.74
CA GLY A 122 -0.59 5.38 6.68
C GLY A 122 -1.97 4.84 7.06
N VAL A 123 -2.32 3.63 6.62
CA VAL A 123 -3.59 2.99 7.01
C VAL A 123 -3.63 2.65 8.50
N LEU A 124 -2.53 2.15 9.07
CA LEU A 124 -2.47 1.84 10.51
C LEU A 124 -2.63 3.10 11.36
N ILE A 125 -2.06 4.22 10.92
CA ILE A 125 -2.13 5.49 11.63
C ILE A 125 -3.56 6.07 11.61
N GLU A 126 -4.33 5.82 10.55
CA GLU A 126 -5.72 6.28 10.44
C GLU A 126 -6.71 5.43 11.24
N LYS A 127 -6.36 4.17 11.55
CA LYS A 127 -7.33 3.17 12.01
C LYS A 127 -7.77 3.35 13.46
N THR A 128 -6.86 3.14 14.42
CA THR A 128 -7.12 3.28 15.87
C THR A 128 -5.87 3.71 16.61
N GLU A 129 -6.01 4.30 17.81
CA GLU A 129 -4.86 4.67 18.66
C GLU A 129 -4.01 3.46 19.08
N ASP A 130 -4.64 2.30 19.29
CA ASP A 130 -3.94 1.05 19.56
C ASP A 130 -3.11 0.60 18.35
N ASP A 131 -3.65 0.69 17.14
CA ASP A 131 -2.93 0.34 15.91
C ASP A 131 -1.78 1.31 15.63
N VAL A 132 -1.95 2.60 15.93
CA VAL A 132 -0.86 3.60 15.91
C VAL A 132 0.23 3.18 16.88
N SER A 133 -0.14 2.82 18.11
CA SER A 133 0.82 2.42 19.14
C SER A 133 1.57 1.14 18.78
N LYS A 134 0.90 0.17 18.17
CA LYS A 134 1.53 -1.04 17.61
C LYS A 134 2.50 -0.69 16.48
N ALA A 135 2.09 0.14 15.52
CA ALA A 135 2.96 0.55 14.42
C ALA A 135 4.23 1.26 14.92
N MET A 136 4.12 2.08 15.98
CA MET A 136 5.27 2.70 16.64
C MET A 136 6.12 1.68 17.40
N GLY A 137 5.50 0.69 18.04
CA GLY A 137 6.20 -0.44 18.67
C GLY A 137 7.01 -1.26 17.67
N ASP A 138 6.40 -1.66 16.56
CA ASP A 138 7.04 -2.43 15.49
C ASP A 138 8.22 -1.64 14.86
N LEU A 139 8.02 -0.34 14.62
CA LEU A 139 9.08 0.53 14.14
C LEU A 139 10.25 0.60 15.14
N LYS A 140 9.96 0.76 16.43
CA LYS A 140 10.96 0.75 17.50
C LYS A 140 11.71 -0.59 17.56
N GLU A 141 11.03 -1.71 17.39
CA GLU A 141 11.63 -3.04 17.37
C GLU A 141 12.55 -3.23 16.17
N ARG A 142 12.13 -2.78 14.96
CA ARG A 142 12.97 -2.80 13.75
C ARG A 142 14.24 -1.98 13.92
N LEU A 143 14.12 -0.79 14.51
CA LEU A 143 15.27 0.03 14.88
C LEU A 143 16.15 -0.71 15.89
N GLY A 144 15.56 -1.31 16.93
CA GLY A 144 16.29 -2.12 17.91
C GLY A 144 17.14 -3.21 17.26
N ARG A 145 16.54 -4.01 16.37
CA ARG A 145 17.23 -5.04 15.58
C ARG A 145 18.38 -4.46 14.74
N PHE A 146 18.11 -3.37 14.00
CA PHE A 146 19.18 -2.70 13.24
C PHE A 146 20.36 -2.32 14.13
N SER A 147 20.10 -1.85 15.37
CA SER A 147 21.16 -1.56 16.34
C SER A 147 21.91 -2.78 16.85
N GLU A 148 21.26 -3.94 16.91
CA GLU A 148 21.89 -5.19 17.31
C GLU A 148 22.75 -5.76 16.19
N ASP A 149 22.23 -5.76 14.96
CA ASP A 149 22.94 -6.16 13.74
C ASP A 149 24.16 -5.27 13.50
N MET A 150 24.02 -3.99 13.83
CA MET A 150 25.13 -3.05 13.84
C MET A 150 26.27 -3.47 14.76
N LYS A 151 26.16 -4.44 15.69
CA LYS A 151 27.32 -4.97 16.43
C LYS A 151 28.40 -5.53 15.49
N GLU A 152 27.99 -6.03 14.33
CA GLU A 152 28.86 -6.48 13.25
C GLU A 152 29.19 -5.31 12.29
N VAL A 153 29.85 -5.59 11.17
CA VAL A 153 30.11 -4.58 10.13
C VAL A 153 28.85 -4.46 9.27
N PRO A 154 28.15 -3.30 9.28
CA PRO A 154 26.88 -3.17 8.59
C PRO A 154 27.07 -3.26 7.07
N GLU A 155 26.19 -4.04 6.45
CA GLU A 155 26.13 -4.18 5.00
C GLU A 155 25.44 -2.98 4.36
N ASN A 156 25.82 -2.65 3.12
CA ASN A 156 25.20 -1.56 2.38
C ASN A 156 23.67 -1.76 2.18
N GLU A 157 23.23 -3.01 2.06
CA GLU A 157 21.80 -3.32 1.91
C GLU A 157 21.00 -3.02 3.20
N GLU A 158 21.59 -3.17 4.38
CA GLU A 158 20.96 -2.79 5.65
C GLU A 158 20.81 -1.27 5.76
N ILE A 159 21.86 -0.53 5.35
CA ILE A 159 21.85 0.93 5.30
C ILE A 159 20.73 1.42 4.35
N LYS A 160 20.62 0.82 3.16
CA LYS A 160 19.55 1.15 2.20
C LYS A 160 18.15 0.83 2.72
N ARG A 161 17.98 -0.28 3.45
CA ARG A 161 16.70 -0.63 4.08
C ARG A 161 16.29 0.43 5.09
N LEU A 162 17.22 0.85 5.96
CA LEU A 162 16.97 1.93 6.91
C LEU A 162 16.64 3.26 6.20
N GLN A 163 17.36 3.60 5.12
CA GLN A 163 17.05 4.79 4.31
C GLN A 163 15.61 4.76 3.80
N LYS A 164 15.16 3.61 3.28
CA LYS A 164 13.79 3.42 2.79
C LYS A 164 12.74 3.53 3.90
N ASP A 165 13.03 2.97 5.08
CA ASP A 165 12.15 3.10 6.25
C ASP A 165 12.02 4.54 6.72
N MET A 166 13.13 5.28 6.71
CA MET A 166 13.14 6.69 7.04
C MET A 166 12.37 7.53 6.01
N ASP A 167 12.49 7.23 4.72
CA ASP A 167 11.70 7.90 3.68
C ASP A 167 10.20 7.69 3.87
N LEU A 168 9.79 6.45 4.14
CA LEU A 168 8.40 6.11 4.44
C LEU A 168 7.90 6.85 5.68
N LEU A 169 8.67 6.85 6.77
CA LEU A 169 8.30 7.55 7.98
C LEU A 169 8.18 9.07 7.76
N LEU A 170 9.13 9.67 7.03
CA LEU A 170 9.12 11.09 6.70
C LEU A 170 7.88 11.48 5.88
N GLU A 171 7.53 10.66 4.90
CA GLU A 171 6.31 10.84 4.10
C GLU A 171 5.06 10.80 4.97
N GLU A 172 4.96 9.81 5.85
CA GLU A 172 3.82 9.67 6.75
C GLU A 172 3.75 10.81 7.79
N MET A 173 4.89 11.30 8.31
CA MET A 173 4.91 12.49 9.17
C MET A 173 4.36 13.74 8.48
N LYS A 174 4.69 13.93 7.20
CA LYS A 174 4.18 15.07 6.40
C LYS A 174 2.66 15.00 6.20
N ARG A 175 2.12 13.78 6.04
CA ARG A 175 0.71 13.53 5.72
C ARG A 175 -0.18 13.41 6.95
N SER A 176 0.39 12.98 8.08
CA SER A 176 -0.36 12.70 9.30
C SER A 176 -0.62 13.94 10.15
N GLY A 177 -1.49 13.79 11.16
CA GLY A 177 -1.81 14.84 12.12
C GLY A 177 -0.70 15.08 13.17
N ALA A 178 -0.85 16.17 13.93
CA ALA A 178 0.12 16.58 14.96
C ALA A 178 0.39 15.49 16.01
N ALA A 179 -0.64 14.76 16.46
CA ALA A 179 -0.46 13.71 17.46
C ALA A 179 0.50 12.59 17.02
N PHE A 180 0.43 12.17 15.75
CA PHE A 180 1.36 11.19 15.20
C PHE A 180 2.78 11.77 15.11
N ARG A 181 2.90 12.99 14.56
CA ARG A 181 4.20 13.68 14.46
C ARG A 181 4.88 13.84 15.82
N ASP A 182 4.15 14.29 16.83
CA ASP A 182 4.66 14.50 18.18
C ASP A 182 5.18 13.20 18.79
N LYS A 183 4.44 12.09 18.60
CA LYS A 183 4.86 10.77 19.07
C LYS A 183 6.13 10.29 18.37
N VAL A 184 6.22 10.46 17.05
CA VAL A 184 7.43 10.13 16.29
C VAL A 184 8.63 10.99 16.73
N GLN A 185 8.46 12.31 16.86
CA GLN A 185 9.49 13.23 17.31
C GLN A 185 10.02 12.90 18.71
N LYS A 186 9.12 12.52 19.62
CA LYS A 186 9.49 12.25 21.02
C LYS A 186 10.08 10.85 21.21
N ASP A 187 9.47 9.85 20.60
CA ASP A 187 9.73 8.45 20.96
C ASP A 187 10.67 7.75 19.96
N ILE A 188 10.65 8.16 18.69
CA ILE A 188 11.34 7.45 17.60
C ILE A 188 12.58 8.21 17.11
N VAL A 189 12.44 9.51 16.82
CA VAL A 189 13.51 10.36 16.29
C VAL A 189 14.81 10.29 17.12
N PRO A 190 14.79 10.35 18.46
CA PRO A 190 16.01 10.24 19.26
C PRO A 190 16.71 8.88 19.12
N GLN A 191 15.94 7.81 18.92
CA GLN A 191 16.49 6.47 18.74
C GLN A 191 17.16 6.33 17.36
N ILE A 192 16.49 6.82 16.30
CA ILE A 192 17.05 6.84 14.95
C ILE A 192 18.35 7.64 14.92
N GLN A 193 18.37 8.83 15.52
CA GLN A 193 19.57 9.66 15.60
C GLN A 193 20.74 8.89 16.21
N LYS A 194 20.53 8.29 17.39
CA LYS A 194 21.57 7.53 18.08
C LYS A 194 22.14 6.42 17.18
N GLN A 195 21.25 5.72 16.46
CA GLN A 195 21.66 4.64 15.56
C GLN A 195 22.47 5.14 14.37
N ILE A 196 22.12 6.29 13.79
CA ILE A 196 22.89 6.90 12.70
C ILE A 196 24.27 7.34 13.21
N GLU A 197 24.36 7.89 14.42
CA GLU A 197 25.64 8.28 15.03
C GLU A 197 26.54 7.06 15.29
N ASP A 198 25.98 5.98 15.84
CA ASP A 198 26.69 4.72 16.07
C ASP A 198 27.15 4.08 14.75
N LEU A 199 26.29 4.08 13.73
CA LEU A 199 26.59 3.63 12.37
C LEU A 199 27.75 4.42 11.76
N LYS A 200 27.67 5.75 11.80
CA LYS A 200 28.67 6.66 11.23
C LYS A 200 30.04 6.43 11.84
N LYS A 201 30.11 6.25 13.16
CA LYS A 201 31.36 5.94 13.86
C LYS A 201 31.99 4.65 13.33
N ARG A 202 31.21 3.58 13.18
CA ARG A 202 31.71 2.30 12.64
C ARG A 202 32.15 2.40 11.20
N LEU A 203 31.37 3.10 10.37
CA LEU A 203 31.72 3.31 8.97
C LEU A 203 32.99 4.14 8.81
N ARG A 204 33.25 5.11 9.71
CA ARG A 204 34.50 5.88 9.74
C ARG A 204 35.71 4.98 9.95
N ASP A 205 35.64 4.03 10.89
CA ASP A 205 36.73 3.08 11.14
C ASP A 205 37.04 2.20 9.91
N LEU A 206 36.09 2.09 8.97
CA LEU A 206 36.19 1.34 7.72
C LEU A 206 36.44 2.23 6.48
N GLY A 207 36.57 3.56 6.66
CA GLY A 207 36.69 4.50 5.53
C GLY A 207 35.42 4.67 4.69
N ARG A 208 34.26 4.23 5.19
CA ARG A 208 32.94 4.21 4.54
C ARG A 208 31.98 5.29 5.07
N GLU A 209 32.49 6.32 5.76
CA GLU A 209 31.67 7.33 6.46
C GLU A 209 30.59 7.98 5.57
N LYS A 210 30.87 8.15 4.27
CA LYS A 210 29.95 8.75 3.30
C LYS A 210 28.64 7.97 3.14
N GLU A 211 28.61 6.68 3.46
CA GLU A 211 27.40 5.87 3.37
C GLU A 211 26.32 6.28 4.39
N ALA A 212 26.70 6.99 5.46
CA ALA A 212 25.76 7.53 6.45
C ALA A 212 25.13 8.88 6.06
N GLU A 213 25.73 9.65 5.15
CA GLU A 213 25.26 11.00 4.77
C GLU A 213 23.78 11.06 4.33
N PRO A 214 23.25 10.09 3.55
CA PRO A 214 21.84 10.12 3.15
C PRO A 214 20.89 9.90 4.34
N LEU A 215 21.33 9.18 5.38
CA LEU A 215 20.56 8.99 6.62
C LEU A 215 20.56 10.27 7.46
N GLU A 216 21.70 10.95 7.58
CA GLU A 216 21.80 12.25 8.28
C GLU A 216 20.89 13.30 7.66
N THR A 217 20.86 13.36 6.32
CA THR A 217 19.97 14.27 5.58
C THR A 217 18.49 14.04 5.89
N ARG A 218 18.06 12.77 5.92
CA ARG A 218 16.67 12.41 6.27
C ARG A 218 16.37 12.71 7.72
N MET A 219 17.34 12.50 8.61
CA MET A 219 17.18 12.80 10.03
C MET A 219 16.93 14.29 10.25
N ASP A 220 17.68 15.15 9.57
CA ASP A 220 17.49 16.60 9.63
C ASP A 220 16.14 17.04 9.06
N GLN A 221 15.66 16.38 8.00
CA GLN A 221 14.32 16.64 7.47
C GLN A 221 13.25 16.27 8.50
N MET A 222 13.34 15.10 9.13
CA MET A 222 12.36 14.67 10.15
C MET A 222 12.27 15.69 11.29
N ARG A 223 13.40 16.20 11.81
CA ARG A 223 13.42 17.19 12.91
C ARG A 223 12.78 18.53 12.57
N ARG A 224 12.64 18.85 11.28
CA ARG A 224 12.12 20.13 10.79
C ARG A 224 10.63 20.06 10.43
N ILE A 225 10.02 18.87 10.45
CA ILE A 225 8.58 18.69 10.31
C ILE A 225 7.91 18.98 11.65
#